data_AF-A0A0K3CDH6-F1
#
_entry.id   AF-A0A0K3CDH6-F1
#
_cell.length_a   1.000
_cell.length_b   1.000
_cell.length_c   1.000
_cell.angle_alpha   90.00
_cell.angle_beta   90.00
_cell.angle_gamma   90.00
#
_symmetry.space_group_name_H-M   'P 1'
#
loop_
_entity.id
_entity.type
_entity.pdbx_description
1 polymer ?
#
loop_
_entity_poly.entity_id
_entity_poly.type
_entity_poly.pdbx_seq_one_letter_code
_entity_poly.pdbx_strand_id
1 'polypeptide(L)'
;MAGGKEGVDQAQAPLASNARRRCERWYSLALTVIEAGYCIQGPANAASTGRLAVLEDLDGVRILLTPLPSTPRHAMLAPLDWRGLRLATASLVLVTALTAARLLQVVVRIHTPSRPPHRRQTDEGTLAVFLGSGGHTAEMMRLVAHLDWRRFSRRTWIISSGDTLSEAKALALEKQIGTGEFRILRIPRARRVHQSYLTSPFTTLYSLAYCLWHIAIAPLLDSRRRRVFADVVLLNGPGSCVPITCAAFLPRLLSLPSPALIYVESLARTRRLSLSAKLVRPFVDRFFVQWDSLRDELVKKEKAKGLGRWRLKARVECQGWLV
;
A
#
# COMPACT_ATOMS: atom_id res chain seq x y z
N MET A 1 90.30 -22.11 7.83
CA MET A 1 90.22 -20.72 7.33
C MET A 1 88.96 -20.09 7.91
N ALA A 2 89.09 -19.45 9.08
CA ALA A 2 88.01 -18.77 9.76
C ALA A 2 88.60 -17.57 10.51
N GLY A 3 87.87 -16.46 10.51
CA GLY A 3 88.24 -15.18 11.12
C GLY A 3 88.91 -14.25 10.11
N GLY A 4 88.51 -12.99 9.93
CA GLY A 4 87.48 -12.18 10.54
C GLY A 4 87.60 -10.81 9.88
N LYS A 5 86.47 -10.16 9.56
CA LYS A 5 86.45 -8.74 9.22
C LYS A 5 85.54 -8.06 10.22
N GLU A 6 86.16 -7.49 11.24
CA GLU A 6 85.61 -6.38 12.01
C GLU A 6 86.01 -5.07 11.32
N GLY A 7 85.11 -4.09 11.39
CA GLY A 7 85.43 -2.68 11.18
C GLY A 7 84.38 -1.94 10.36
N VAL A 8 83.78 -0.91 10.96
CA VAL A 8 82.78 0.05 10.45
C VAL A 8 81.34 -0.48 10.64
N ASP A 9 80.48 0.00 11.56
CA ASP A 9 80.22 1.36 12.04
C ASP A 9 79.82 1.40 13.53
N GLN A 10 80.55 2.18 14.34
CA GLN A 10 80.09 2.74 15.61
C GLN A 10 79.59 4.18 15.35
N ALA A 11 78.28 4.39 15.16
CA ALA A 11 77.73 5.77 15.15
C ALA A 11 76.20 5.90 15.32
N GLN A 12 75.46 5.00 15.99
CA GLN A 12 73.97 5.13 16.04
C GLN A 12 73.24 4.73 17.34
N ALA A 13 73.96 4.53 18.46
CA ALA A 13 73.33 4.11 19.72
C ALA A 13 72.78 5.22 20.66
N PRO A 14 73.36 6.44 20.77
CA PRO A 14 72.89 7.41 21.78
C PRO A 14 71.67 8.25 21.35
N LEU A 15 71.39 8.35 20.04
CA LEU A 15 70.23 9.10 19.52
C LEU A 15 68.90 8.36 19.71
N ALA A 16 68.91 7.04 19.56
CA ALA A 16 67.70 6.21 19.67
C ALA A 16 67.19 6.13 21.13
N SER A 17 68.08 6.08 22.12
CA SER A 17 67.70 6.03 23.54
C SER A 17 67.10 7.34 24.04
N ASN A 18 67.61 8.48 23.55
CA ASN A 18 67.07 9.80 23.85
C ASN A 18 65.73 10.06 23.15
N ALA A 19 65.58 9.61 21.90
CA ALA A 19 64.32 9.67 21.17
C ALA A 19 63.22 8.84 21.84
N ARG A 20 63.57 7.65 22.37
CA ARG A 20 62.63 6.77 23.07
C ARG A 20 62.15 7.37 24.40
N ARG A 21 63.06 7.94 25.20
CA ARG A 21 62.71 8.67 26.44
C ARG A 21 61.87 9.91 26.16
N ARG A 22 62.13 10.63 25.07
CA ARG A 22 61.27 11.73 24.62
C ARG A 22 59.87 11.24 24.26
N CYS A 23 59.77 10.15 23.49
CA CYS A 23 58.49 9.60 23.07
C CYS A 23 57.63 9.13 24.25
N GLU A 24 58.23 8.49 25.26
CA GLU A 24 57.52 8.08 26.49
C GLU A 24 57.02 9.29 27.30
N ARG A 25 57.80 10.36 27.39
CA ARG A 25 57.37 11.61 28.04
C ARG A 25 56.22 12.29 27.30
N TRP A 26 56.29 12.35 25.96
CA TRP A 26 55.21 12.88 25.12
C TRP A 26 53.93 12.05 25.25
N TYR A 27 54.06 10.72 25.33
CA TYR A 27 52.91 9.83 25.52
C TYR A 27 52.27 10.01 26.90
N SER A 28 53.09 10.13 27.96
CA SER A 28 52.59 10.39 29.31
C SER A 28 51.92 11.76 29.41
N LEU A 29 52.50 12.81 28.82
CA LEU A 29 51.91 14.15 28.79
C LEU A 29 50.59 14.16 28.01
N ALA A 30 50.54 13.48 26.86
CA ALA A 30 49.32 13.37 26.05
C ALA A 30 48.20 12.65 26.81
N LEU A 31 48.50 11.60 27.55
CA LEU A 31 47.55 10.90 28.42
C LEU A 31 47.01 11.82 29.52
N THR A 32 47.87 12.53 30.25
CA THR A 32 47.44 13.46 31.30
C THR A 32 46.56 14.60 30.75
N VAL A 33 46.90 15.12 29.57
CA VAL A 33 46.13 16.19 28.90
C VAL A 33 44.75 15.69 28.44
N ILE A 34 44.67 14.47 27.92
CA ILE A 34 43.40 13.84 27.52
C ILE A 34 42.55 13.53 28.76
N GLU A 35 43.13 13.01 29.84
CA GLU A 35 42.43 12.78 31.11
C GLU A 35 41.91 14.08 31.74
N ALA A 36 42.65 15.18 31.61
CA ALA A 36 42.21 16.51 32.03
C ALA A 36 41.12 17.13 31.12
N GLY A 37 40.73 16.46 30.03
CA GLY A 37 39.67 16.90 29.13
C GLY A 37 40.12 17.93 28.08
N TYR A 38 41.37 17.85 27.61
CA TYR A 38 41.92 18.73 26.58
C TYR A 38 42.47 17.92 25.39
N CYS A 39 42.45 18.51 24.19
CA CYS A 39 43.05 17.97 22.98
C CYS A 39 44.33 18.75 22.61
N ILE A 40 45.36 18.05 22.17
CA ILE A 40 46.61 18.62 21.67
C ILE A 40 46.44 18.94 20.17
N GLN A 41 46.60 20.21 19.77
CA GLN A 41 46.63 20.60 18.36
C GLN A 41 48.07 20.81 17.85
N GLY A 42 48.34 20.35 16.64
CA GLY A 42 49.57 20.65 15.92
C GLY A 42 49.60 22.11 15.41
N PRO A 43 50.80 22.64 15.08
CA PRO A 43 51.02 24.07 14.81
C PRO A 43 50.27 24.66 13.61
N ALA A 44 49.65 23.83 12.75
CA ALA A 44 49.00 24.27 11.52
C ALA A 44 47.55 24.79 11.69
N ASN A 45 46.89 24.59 12.84
CA ASN A 45 45.44 24.86 12.99
C ASN A 45 45.06 25.87 14.10
N ALA A 46 46.01 26.67 14.59
CA ALA A 46 45.86 27.52 15.78
C ALA A 46 44.97 28.79 15.63
N ALA A 47 44.20 28.96 14.56
CA ALA A 47 43.71 30.29 14.17
C ALA A 47 42.25 30.65 14.55
N SER A 48 41.51 29.90 15.38
CA SER A 48 40.07 30.25 15.55
C SER A 48 39.35 30.00 16.88
N THR A 49 40.00 29.61 17.98
CA THR A 49 39.27 29.37 19.24
C THR A 49 39.89 30.08 20.44
N GLY A 50 39.19 31.12 20.92
CA GLY A 50 39.64 32.10 21.93
C GLY A 50 39.74 31.63 23.38
N ARG A 51 40.09 30.37 23.66
CA ARG A 51 40.54 29.89 24.98
C ARG A 51 41.58 28.80 24.79
N LEU A 52 42.84 29.21 24.81
CA LEU A 52 44.01 28.34 24.66
C LEU A 52 44.76 28.32 25.99
N ALA A 53 44.94 27.14 26.58
CA ALA A 53 45.90 26.95 27.65
C ALA A 53 47.26 26.59 27.02
N VAL A 54 48.32 27.28 27.44
CA VAL A 54 49.68 27.05 26.93
C VAL A 54 50.45 26.30 28.00
N LEU A 55 50.97 25.14 27.63
CA LEU A 55 51.91 24.37 28.44
C LEU A 55 53.29 24.49 27.78
N GLU A 56 54.27 25.04 28.50
CA GLU A 56 55.67 25.10 28.05
C GLU A 56 56.42 23.86 28.52
N ASP A 57 57.02 23.13 27.58
CA ASP A 57 57.89 21.99 27.85
C ASP A 57 59.36 22.43 28.08
N LEU A 58 60.17 21.56 28.68
CA LEU A 58 61.59 21.78 29.02
C LEU A 58 62.51 22.02 27.82
N ASP A 59 62.05 21.78 26.58
CA ASP A 59 62.78 22.05 25.33
C ASP A 59 62.23 23.29 24.56
N GLY A 60 61.38 24.11 25.18
CA GLY A 60 60.94 25.42 24.63
C GLY A 60 59.84 25.36 23.56
N VAL A 61 59.19 24.21 23.37
CA VAL A 61 58.09 24.04 22.41
C VAL A 61 56.75 24.37 23.08
N ARG A 62 56.00 25.33 22.50
CA ARG A 62 54.67 25.71 22.99
C ARG A 62 53.60 24.78 22.44
N ILE A 63 52.90 24.09 23.34
CA ILE A 63 51.78 23.21 22.98
C ILE A 63 50.48 23.95 23.25
N LEU A 64 49.64 24.06 22.22
CA LEU A 64 48.33 24.71 22.29
C LEU A 64 47.27 23.68 22.67
N LEU A 65 46.68 23.86 23.86
CA LEU A 65 45.62 23.00 24.38
C LEU A 65 44.26 23.65 24.16
N THR A 66 43.37 22.93 23.50
CA THR A 66 41.95 23.32 23.38
C THR A 66 41.12 22.39 24.26
N PRO A 67 40.13 22.91 25.02
CA PRO A 67 39.24 22.05 25.79
C PRO A 67 38.52 21.09 24.83
N LEU A 68 38.46 19.81 25.18
CA LEU A 68 37.65 18.84 24.43
C LEU A 68 36.23 19.42 24.35
N PRO A 69 35.57 19.42 23.18
CA PRO A 69 34.16 19.76 23.12
C PRO A 69 33.43 18.83 24.10
N SER A 70 32.85 19.43 25.14
CA SER A 70 32.00 18.76 26.11
C SER A 70 30.72 18.32 25.39
N THR A 71 30.85 17.29 24.56
CA THR A 71 29.70 16.52 24.14
C THR A 71 29.09 15.96 25.41
N PRO A 72 27.85 16.33 25.77
CA PRO A 72 27.23 15.77 26.95
C PRO A 72 27.18 14.25 26.73
N ARG A 73 27.89 13.48 27.56
CA ARG A 73 27.77 12.01 27.64
C ARG A 73 26.35 11.56 28.04
N HIS A 74 25.44 12.50 28.22
CA HIS A 74 24.00 12.33 28.22
C HIS A 74 23.36 12.65 26.85
N ALA A 75 23.91 12.16 25.73
CA ALA A 75 23.06 11.70 24.62
C ALA A 75 22.42 10.35 25.00
N MET A 76 21.93 10.28 26.23
CA MET A 76 21.23 9.17 26.83
C MET A 76 19.81 9.30 26.30
N LEU A 77 19.44 8.41 25.38
CA LEU A 77 18.07 8.08 24.97
C LEU A 77 17.04 9.04 25.57
N ALA A 78 16.60 10.04 24.78
CA ALA A 78 15.56 10.96 25.22
C ALA A 78 14.46 10.14 25.91
N PRO A 79 14.07 10.48 27.17
CA PRO A 79 13.10 9.69 27.90
C PRO A 79 11.88 9.55 27.00
N LEU A 80 11.47 8.32 26.71
CA LEU A 80 10.31 8.03 25.88
C LEU A 80 9.18 8.97 26.36
N ASP A 81 8.74 9.91 25.52
CA ASP A 81 7.75 10.88 25.96
C ASP A 81 6.41 10.14 26.09
N TRP A 82 6.11 9.67 27.29
CA TRP A 82 4.89 8.94 27.60
C TRP A 82 3.64 9.77 27.29
N ARG A 83 3.72 11.10 27.30
CA ARG A 83 2.63 11.99 26.89
C ARG A 83 2.49 11.95 25.36
N GLY A 84 3.59 12.09 24.62
CA GLY A 84 3.62 11.93 23.17
C GLY A 84 3.08 10.56 22.71
N LEU A 85 3.48 9.48 23.37
CA LEU A 85 2.98 8.12 23.07
C LEU A 85 1.47 7.97 23.38
N ARG A 86 0.99 8.55 24.49
CA ARG A 86 -0.44 8.55 24.83
C ARG A 86 -1.26 9.38 23.83
N LEU A 87 -0.75 10.51 23.37
CA LEU A 87 -1.41 11.34 22.35
C LEU A 87 -1.41 10.63 20.99
N ALA A 88 -0.30 10.00 20.61
CA ALA A 88 -0.21 9.21 19.38
C ALA A 88 -1.17 8.01 19.39
N THR A 89 -1.25 7.28 20.51
CA THR A 89 -2.20 6.17 20.64
C THR A 89 -3.66 6.66 20.67
N ALA A 90 -3.97 7.73 21.41
CA ALA A 90 -5.31 8.31 21.44
C ALA A 90 -5.77 8.82 20.07
N SER A 91 -4.89 9.52 19.33
CA SER A 91 -5.18 9.98 17.96
C SER A 91 -5.37 8.81 16.99
N LEU A 92 -4.55 7.76 17.07
CA LEU A 92 -4.73 6.54 16.26
C LEU A 92 -6.07 5.88 16.56
N VAL A 93 -6.45 5.74 17.83
CA VAL A 93 -7.75 5.18 18.24
C VAL A 93 -8.89 6.05 17.73
N LEU A 94 -8.80 7.37 17.85
CA LEU A 94 -9.81 8.30 17.36
C LEU A 94 -9.98 8.21 15.84
N VAL A 95 -8.88 8.23 15.08
CA VAL A 95 -8.90 8.09 13.61
C VAL A 95 -9.50 6.74 13.22
N THR A 96 -9.15 5.66 13.91
CA THR A 96 -9.70 4.33 13.66
C THR A 96 -11.21 4.29 13.95
N ALA A 97 -11.65 4.89 15.05
CA ALA A 97 -13.06 4.96 15.42
C ALA A 97 -13.87 5.80 14.41
N LEU A 98 -13.34 6.96 13.99
CA LEU A 98 -13.99 7.83 13.00
C LEU A 98 -14.08 7.17 11.62
N THR A 99 -13.01 6.49 11.17
CA THR A 99 -13.02 5.75 9.90
C THR A 99 -13.96 4.56 9.94
N ALA A 100 -14.01 3.81 11.06
CA ALA A 100 -14.97 2.73 11.26
C ALA A 100 -16.42 3.24 11.28
N ALA A 101 -16.69 4.35 11.98
CA ALA A 101 -18.00 4.99 12.00
C ALA A 101 -18.40 5.47 10.60
N ARG A 102 -17.46 6.06 9.84
CA ARG A 102 -17.69 6.49 8.46
C ARG A 102 -17.99 5.31 7.53
N LEU A 103 -17.20 4.23 7.64
CA LEU A 103 -17.44 2.99 6.90
C LEU A 103 -18.82 2.43 7.21
N LEU A 104 -19.20 2.34 8.49
CA LEU A 104 -20.50 1.85 8.90
C LEU A 104 -21.63 2.73 8.35
N GLN A 105 -21.49 4.06 8.44
CA GLN A 105 -22.46 5.00 7.91
C GLN A 105 -22.65 4.84 6.39
N VAL A 106 -21.56 4.70 5.64
CA VAL A 106 -21.61 4.47 4.18
C VAL A 106 -22.27 3.13 3.87
N VAL A 107 -21.86 2.06 4.54
CA VAL A 107 -22.43 0.71 4.36
C VAL A 107 -23.92 0.70 4.71
N VAL A 108 -24.33 1.33 5.80
CA VAL A 108 -25.76 1.44 6.15
C VAL A 108 -26.49 2.24 5.06
N ARG A 109 -25.95 3.38 4.63
CA ARG A 109 -26.59 4.25 3.63
C ARG A 109 -26.83 3.54 2.30
N ILE A 110 -25.90 2.72 1.82
CA ILE A 110 -26.05 1.99 0.54
C ILE A 110 -27.10 0.86 0.63
N HIS A 111 -27.35 0.33 1.82
CA HIS A 111 -28.28 -0.78 2.04
C HIS A 111 -29.64 -0.34 2.56
N THR A 112 -29.74 0.88 3.07
CA THR A 112 -31.02 1.50 3.39
C THR A 112 -31.74 1.81 2.07
N PRO A 113 -32.96 1.28 1.87
CA PRO A 113 -33.71 1.52 0.64
C PRO A 113 -33.95 3.01 0.49
N SER A 114 -33.20 3.61 -0.43
CA SER A 114 -33.41 4.98 -0.88
C SER A 114 -34.17 4.92 -2.20
N ARG A 115 -35.11 5.85 -2.42
CA ARG A 115 -35.73 5.99 -3.75
C ARG A 115 -34.60 6.19 -4.77
N PRO A 116 -34.58 5.43 -5.87
CA PRO A 116 -33.58 5.66 -6.90
C PRO A 116 -33.70 7.12 -7.34
N PRO A 117 -32.58 7.87 -7.44
CA PRO A 117 -32.65 9.19 -8.04
C PRO A 117 -33.28 9.05 -9.43
N HIS A 118 -34.17 9.97 -9.78
CA HIS A 118 -34.88 9.95 -11.06
C HIS A 118 -33.87 10.22 -12.18
N ARG A 119 -33.17 9.18 -12.66
CA ARG A 119 -32.28 9.29 -13.80
C ARG A 119 -33.15 9.48 -15.04
N ARG A 120 -33.01 10.61 -15.71
CA ARG A 120 -33.67 10.84 -17.01
C ARG A 120 -33.22 9.71 -17.94
N GLN A 121 -34.19 9.05 -18.60
CA GLN A 121 -33.94 7.93 -19.52
C GLN A 121 -32.97 8.25 -20.67
N THR A 122 -32.66 9.54 -20.87
CA THR A 122 -31.82 10.08 -21.95
C THR A 122 -30.33 10.13 -21.64
N ASP A 123 -29.90 9.87 -20.39
CA ASP A 123 -28.47 9.93 -20.06
C ASP A 123 -27.75 8.63 -20.44
N GLU A 124 -26.91 8.70 -21.47
CA GLU A 124 -25.95 7.65 -21.79
C GLU A 124 -25.14 7.26 -20.55
N GLY A 125 -25.15 5.98 -20.21
CA GLY A 125 -24.43 5.41 -19.08
C GLY A 125 -23.05 4.91 -19.47
N THR A 126 -22.14 4.87 -18.50
CA THR A 126 -20.84 4.23 -18.66
C THR A 126 -20.79 2.91 -17.90
N LEU A 127 -20.38 1.82 -18.57
CA LEU A 127 -20.37 0.47 -18.02
C LEU A 127 -18.95 -0.06 -17.94
N ALA A 128 -18.55 -0.54 -16.76
CA ALA A 128 -17.34 -1.33 -16.59
C ALA A 128 -17.71 -2.80 -16.32
N VAL A 129 -17.08 -3.72 -17.03
CA VAL A 129 -17.34 -5.16 -16.90
C VAL A 129 -16.04 -5.87 -16.60
N PHE A 130 -16.02 -6.64 -15.51
CA PHE A 130 -14.87 -7.47 -15.17
C PHE A 130 -15.01 -8.88 -15.75
N LEU A 131 -14.04 -9.27 -16.58
CA LEU A 131 -13.91 -10.60 -17.16
C LEU A 131 -12.97 -11.46 -16.32
N GLY A 132 -13.58 -12.38 -15.56
CA GLY A 132 -12.89 -13.36 -14.77
C GLY A 132 -12.36 -14.52 -15.61
N SER A 133 -11.06 -14.71 -15.71
CA SER A 133 -10.45 -15.74 -16.59
C SER A 133 -11.14 -17.10 -16.56
N GLY A 134 -11.31 -17.73 -17.73
CA GLY A 134 -11.92 -19.05 -17.88
C GLY A 134 -13.45 -19.03 -17.91
N GLY A 135 -14.08 -19.86 -17.08
CA GLY A 135 -15.54 -20.02 -17.03
C GLY A 135 -16.30 -18.75 -16.65
N HIS A 136 -15.73 -17.93 -15.76
CA HIS A 136 -16.37 -16.66 -15.35
C HIS A 136 -16.48 -15.65 -16.50
N THR A 137 -15.53 -15.66 -17.46
CA THR A 137 -15.64 -14.86 -18.68
C THR A 137 -16.83 -15.33 -19.51
N ALA A 138 -17.02 -16.64 -19.68
CA ALA A 138 -18.17 -17.15 -20.43
C ALA A 138 -19.51 -16.77 -19.78
N GLU A 139 -19.61 -16.87 -18.46
CA GLU A 139 -20.77 -16.38 -17.70
C GLU A 139 -21.02 -14.89 -17.95
N MET A 140 -19.97 -14.07 -17.84
CA MET A 140 -20.08 -12.62 -18.02
C MET A 140 -20.49 -12.26 -19.45
N MET A 141 -19.87 -12.89 -20.46
CA MET A 141 -20.21 -12.66 -21.87
C MET A 141 -21.67 -12.99 -22.18
N ARG A 142 -22.21 -14.08 -21.60
CA ARG A 142 -23.64 -14.44 -21.72
C ARG A 142 -24.55 -13.38 -21.10
N LEU A 143 -24.18 -12.87 -19.93
CA LEU A 143 -24.95 -11.84 -19.25
C LEU A 143 -24.97 -10.54 -20.07
N VAL A 144 -23.80 -10.09 -20.53
CA VAL A 144 -23.72 -8.81 -21.25
C VAL A 144 -24.26 -8.87 -22.68
N ALA A 145 -24.30 -10.05 -23.31
CA ALA A 145 -24.84 -10.21 -24.67
C ALA A 145 -26.29 -9.71 -24.84
N HIS A 146 -27.07 -9.70 -23.76
CA HIS A 146 -28.47 -9.28 -23.75
C HIS A 146 -28.67 -7.83 -23.29
N LEU A 147 -27.59 -7.07 -23.09
CA LEU A 147 -27.69 -5.65 -22.70
C LEU A 147 -28.04 -4.79 -23.91
N ASP A 148 -28.88 -3.77 -23.67
CA ASP A 148 -29.15 -2.72 -24.64
C ASP A 148 -27.96 -1.75 -24.71
N TRP A 149 -27.07 -2.00 -25.68
CA TRP A 149 -25.83 -1.25 -25.87
C TRP A 149 -26.02 0.23 -26.21
N ARG A 150 -27.22 0.63 -26.67
CA ARG A 150 -27.55 2.05 -26.90
C ARG A 150 -27.52 2.87 -25.62
N ARG A 151 -27.78 2.23 -24.47
CA ARG A 151 -27.72 2.88 -23.16
C ARG A 151 -26.31 3.03 -22.61
N PHE A 152 -25.34 2.30 -23.17
CA PHE A 152 -23.98 2.23 -22.67
C PHE A 152 -22.98 2.60 -23.77
N SER A 153 -22.91 3.89 -24.12
CA SER A 153 -22.05 4.39 -25.19
C SER A 153 -20.57 4.29 -24.87
N ARG A 154 -20.17 4.28 -23.58
CA ARG A 154 -18.78 4.09 -23.15
C ARG A 154 -18.65 2.84 -22.28
N ARG A 155 -17.73 1.95 -22.66
CA ARG A 155 -17.56 0.64 -22.02
C ARG A 155 -16.11 0.43 -21.61
N THR A 156 -15.89 -0.12 -20.43
CA THR A 156 -14.55 -0.49 -19.96
C THR A 156 -14.50 -1.97 -19.61
N TRP A 157 -13.71 -2.74 -20.35
CA TRP A 157 -13.47 -4.16 -20.10
C TRP A 157 -12.28 -4.31 -19.17
N ILE A 158 -12.53 -4.75 -17.95
CA ILE A 158 -11.48 -5.05 -16.97
C ILE A 158 -11.09 -6.52 -17.14
N ILE A 159 -9.83 -6.77 -17.48
CA ILE A 159 -9.34 -8.11 -17.82
C ILE A 159 -8.10 -8.42 -17.00
N SER A 160 -7.91 -9.68 -16.64
CA SER A 160 -6.70 -10.10 -15.95
C SER A 160 -5.47 -10.05 -16.88
N SER A 161 -4.33 -9.58 -16.38
CA SER A 161 -3.07 -9.56 -17.14
C SER A 161 -2.67 -10.98 -17.56
N GLY A 162 -2.40 -11.15 -18.86
CA GLY A 162 -2.06 -12.43 -19.47
C GLY A 162 -3.25 -13.29 -19.88
N ASP A 163 -4.49 -12.81 -19.75
CA ASP A 163 -5.69 -13.52 -20.22
C ASP A 163 -6.13 -13.02 -21.61
N THR A 164 -5.40 -13.49 -22.63
CA THR A 164 -5.63 -13.13 -24.04
C THR A 164 -6.97 -13.65 -24.57
N LEU A 165 -7.47 -14.77 -24.04
CA LEU A 165 -8.75 -15.35 -24.46
C LEU A 165 -9.93 -14.47 -24.05
N SER A 166 -9.92 -13.95 -22.82
CA SER A 166 -10.95 -13.01 -22.37
C SER A 166 -10.89 -11.69 -23.13
N GLU A 167 -9.68 -11.24 -23.47
CA GLU A 167 -9.48 -10.05 -24.30
C GLU A 167 -10.04 -10.22 -25.72
N ALA A 168 -9.74 -11.34 -26.37
CA ALA A 168 -10.27 -11.65 -27.69
C ALA A 168 -11.81 -11.71 -27.69
N LYS A 169 -12.43 -12.27 -26.63
CA LYS A 169 -13.89 -12.28 -26.47
C LYS A 169 -14.49 -10.89 -26.32
N ALA A 170 -13.86 -10.02 -25.53
CA ALA A 170 -14.30 -8.63 -25.38
C ALA A 170 -14.24 -7.88 -26.73
N LEU A 171 -13.13 -8.02 -27.45
CA LEU A 171 -12.95 -7.39 -28.77
C LEU A 171 -13.94 -7.92 -29.81
N ALA A 172 -14.22 -9.23 -29.81
CA ALA A 172 -15.20 -9.82 -30.70
C ALA A 172 -16.62 -9.27 -30.45
N LEU A 173 -17.01 -9.11 -29.18
CA LEU A 173 -18.29 -8.50 -28.81
C LEU A 173 -18.35 -7.01 -29.20
N GLU A 174 -17.29 -6.24 -28.95
CA GLU A 174 -17.23 -4.83 -29.37
C GLU A 174 -17.35 -4.68 -30.89
N LYS A 175 -16.76 -5.60 -31.66
CA LYS A 175 -16.94 -5.66 -33.12
C LYS A 175 -18.40 -5.93 -33.52
N GLN A 176 -19.12 -6.74 -32.75
CA GLN A 176 -20.55 -6.99 -32.97
C GLN A 176 -21.43 -5.78 -32.59
N ILE A 177 -21.07 -5.05 -31.53
CA ILE A 177 -21.78 -3.85 -31.09
C ILE A 177 -21.61 -2.71 -32.11
N GLY A 178 -20.40 -2.52 -32.65
CA GLY A 178 -20.11 -1.61 -33.76
C GLY A 178 -20.31 -0.11 -33.48
N THR A 179 -20.63 0.28 -32.24
CA THR A 179 -21.00 1.66 -31.88
C THR A 179 -20.46 2.06 -30.50
N GLY A 180 -20.15 3.34 -30.31
CA GLY A 180 -19.63 3.87 -29.04
C GLY A 180 -18.13 3.68 -28.83
N GLU A 181 -17.64 4.07 -27.67
CA GLU A 181 -16.23 3.98 -27.27
C GLU A 181 -16.02 2.83 -26.29
N PHE A 182 -14.92 2.10 -26.44
CA PHE A 182 -14.52 1.10 -25.46
C PHE A 182 -13.06 1.24 -25.03
N ARG A 183 -12.77 0.78 -23.83
CA ARG A 183 -11.41 0.72 -23.26
C ARG A 183 -11.17 -0.65 -22.65
N ILE A 184 -9.95 -1.16 -22.80
CA ILE A 184 -9.50 -2.36 -22.11
C ILE A 184 -8.56 -1.94 -20.97
N LEU A 185 -8.89 -2.34 -19.75
CA LEU A 185 -8.06 -2.15 -18.56
C LEU A 185 -7.54 -3.51 -18.10
N ARG A 186 -6.22 -3.72 -18.19
CA ARG A 186 -5.58 -4.96 -17.75
C ARG A 186 -5.13 -4.81 -16.30
N ILE A 187 -5.60 -5.70 -15.43
CA ILE A 187 -5.27 -5.71 -14.01
C ILE A 187 -4.48 -6.98 -13.64
N PRO A 188 -3.47 -6.89 -12.76
CA PRO A 188 -2.75 -8.07 -12.32
C PRO A 188 -3.68 -9.00 -11.52
N ARG A 189 -3.57 -10.32 -11.75
CA ARG A 189 -4.35 -11.31 -11.01
C ARG A 189 -4.00 -11.27 -9.52
N ALA A 190 -5.01 -11.25 -8.65
CA ALA A 190 -4.82 -11.23 -7.20
C ALA A 190 -4.09 -12.49 -6.67
N ARG A 191 -4.32 -13.63 -7.33
CA ARG A 191 -3.67 -14.91 -7.06
C ARG A 191 -3.28 -15.58 -8.37
N ARG A 192 -2.02 -16.02 -8.49
CA ARG A 192 -1.59 -16.88 -9.59
C ARG A 192 -2.00 -18.33 -9.31
N VAL A 193 -2.31 -19.09 -10.35
CA VAL A 193 -2.55 -20.54 -10.24
C VAL A 193 -1.26 -21.19 -9.74
N HIS A 194 -1.34 -22.13 -8.78
CA HIS A 194 -0.20 -22.76 -8.06
C HIS A 194 0.57 -21.88 -7.07
N GLN A 195 0.10 -20.68 -6.75
CA GLN A 195 0.74 -19.84 -5.73
C GLN A 195 0.46 -20.34 -4.31
N SER A 196 1.50 -20.33 -3.46
CA SER A 196 1.38 -20.64 -2.03
C SER A 196 0.46 -19.64 -1.33
N TYR A 197 -0.33 -20.13 -0.37
CA TYR A 197 -1.27 -19.29 0.40
C TYR A 197 -0.56 -18.14 1.14
N LEU A 198 0.72 -18.30 1.49
CA LEU A 198 1.54 -17.31 2.18
C LEU A 198 1.96 -16.12 1.30
N THR A 199 2.14 -16.32 -0.01
CA THR A 199 2.51 -15.24 -0.93
C THR A 199 1.29 -14.56 -1.58
N SER A 200 0.13 -15.22 -1.51
CA SER A 200 -1.16 -14.70 -1.97
C SER A 200 -1.54 -13.31 -1.43
N PRO A 201 -1.31 -12.93 -0.16
CA PRO A 201 -1.65 -11.59 0.33
C PRO A 201 -0.82 -10.50 -0.36
N PHE A 202 0.47 -10.72 -0.63
CA PHE A 202 1.32 -9.70 -1.29
C PHE A 202 0.87 -9.43 -2.73
N THR A 203 0.55 -10.47 -3.50
CA THR A 203 0.03 -10.31 -4.87
C THR A 203 -1.37 -9.69 -4.88
N THR A 204 -2.18 -9.98 -3.86
CA THR A 204 -3.49 -9.35 -3.69
C THR A 204 -3.34 -7.86 -3.36
N LEU A 205 -2.39 -7.50 -2.49
CA LEU A 205 -2.13 -6.10 -2.14
C LEU A 205 -1.57 -5.31 -3.32
N TYR A 206 -0.67 -5.90 -4.12
CA TYR A 206 -0.20 -5.30 -5.36
C TYR A 206 -1.37 -5.07 -6.35
N SER A 207 -2.26 -6.05 -6.50
CA SER A 207 -3.46 -5.92 -7.32
C SER A 207 -4.40 -4.83 -6.80
N LEU A 208 -4.56 -4.72 -5.48
CA LEU A 208 -5.33 -3.66 -4.85
C LEU A 208 -4.72 -2.28 -5.13
N ALA A 209 -3.41 -2.10 -4.95
CA ALA A 209 -2.74 -0.84 -5.24
C ALA A 209 -2.90 -0.41 -6.70
N TYR A 210 -2.74 -1.36 -7.63
CA TYR A 210 -2.97 -1.13 -9.06
C TYR A 210 -4.42 -0.71 -9.34
N CYS A 211 -5.40 -1.41 -8.75
CA CYS A 211 -6.81 -1.07 -8.89
C CYS A 211 -7.12 0.31 -8.28
N LEU A 212 -6.55 0.64 -7.11
CA LEU A 212 -6.72 1.96 -6.47
C LEU A 212 -6.22 3.07 -7.36
N TRP A 213 -5.04 2.90 -7.96
CA TRP A 213 -4.51 3.89 -8.90
C TRP A 213 -5.43 4.08 -10.10
N HIS A 214 -5.82 2.99 -10.79
CA HIS A 214 -6.53 3.10 -12.07
C HIS A 214 -8.05 3.35 -11.95
N ILE A 215 -8.70 2.87 -10.88
CA ILE A 215 -10.15 2.94 -10.70
C ILE A 215 -10.54 4.10 -9.77
N ALA A 216 -9.75 4.39 -8.73
CA ALA A 216 -10.07 5.45 -7.78
C ALA A 216 -9.31 6.75 -8.07
N ILE A 217 -7.99 6.71 -8.16
CA ILE A 217 -7.16 7.94 -8.15
C ILE A 217 -7.08 8.59 -9.53
N ALA A 218 -6.71 7.84 -10.57
CA ALA A 218 -6.49 8.38 -11.91
C ALA A 218 -7.71 9.12 -12.49
N PRO A 219 -8.96 8.62 -12.35
CA PRO A 219 -10.14 9.35 -12.81
C PRO A 219 -10.42 10.65 -12.04
N LEU A 220 -9.93 10.78 -10.80
CA LEU A 220 -10.10 12.00 -10.00
C LEU A 220 -9.11 13.10 -10.41
N LEU A 221 -7.92 12.71 -10.90
CA LEU A 221 -6.87 13.63 -11.33
C LEU A 221 -7.04 14.12 -12.77
N ASP A 222 -7.76 13.36 -13.60
CA ASP A 222 -7.98 13.70 -15.00
C ASP A 222 -9.15 14.70 -15.14
N SER A 223 -8.84 15.99 -15.16
CA SER A 223 -9.82 17.07 -15.38
C SER A 223 -10.52 17.00 -16.74
N ARG A 224 -10.01 16.24 -17.72
CA ARG A 224 -10.63 16.09 -19.05
C ARG A 224 -11.63 14.94 -19.10
N ARG A 225 -11.67 14.07 -18.09
CA ARG A 225 -12.60 12.93 -18.01
C ARG A 225 -13.61 13.15 -16.89
N ARG A 226 -14.67 12.32 -16.90
CA ARG A 226 -15.57 12.25 -15.74
C ARG A 226 -14.75 11.85 -14.51
N ARG A 227 -15.03 12.49 -13.37
CA ARG A 227 -14.46 12.14 -12.04
C ARG A 227 -14.83 10.74 -11.54
N VAL A 228 -15.50 9.92 -12.36
CA VAL A 228 -15.92 8.56 -12.06
C VAL A 228 -15.40 7.64 -13.16
N PHE A 229 -14.81 6.51 -12.76
CA PHE A 229 -14.33 5.47 -13.67
C PHE A 229 -15.42 4.91 -14.59
N ALA A 230 -16.60 4.62 -14.03
CA ALA A 230 -17.79 4.18 -14.73
C ALA A 230 -19.03 4.46 -13.86
N ASP A 231 -20.23 4.52 -14.43
CA ASP A 231 -21.46 4.67 -13.65
C ASP A 231 -21.84 3.35 -12.98
N VAL A 232 -21.57 2.22 -13.65
CA VAL A 232 -21.85 0.87 -13.16
C VAL A 232 -20.63 -0.02 -13.37
N VAL A 233 -20.25 -0.78 -12.34
CA VAL A 233 -19.22 -1.82 -12.42
C VAL A 233 -19.87 -3.17 -12.15
N LEU A 234 -19.76 -4.07 -13.12
CA LEU A 234 -20.29 -5.42 -13.08
C LEU A 234 -19.18 -6.44 -12.76
N LEU A 235 -19.40 -7.23 -11.72
CA LEU A 235 -18.41 -8.12 -11.12
C LEU A 235 -18.94 -9.55 -10.99
N ASN A 236 -18.04 -10.54 -11.03
CA ASN A 236 -18.35 -11.97 -10.83
C ASN A 236 -17.36 -12.63 -9.82
N GLY A 237 -17.51 -13.94 -9.61
CA GLY A 237 -16.90 -14.89 -8.67
C GLY A 237 -15.39 -15.03 -8.43
N PRO A 238 -14.43 -14.68 -9.32
CA PRO A 238 -13.03 -15.03 -9.04
C PRO A 238 -12.40 -14.06 -8.03
N GLY A 239 -11.33 -14.50 -7.36
CA GLY A 239 -10.70 -13.72 -6.27
C GLY A 239 -10.25 -12.30 -6.66
N SER A 240 -9.91 -12.06 -7.93
CA SER A 240 -9.53 -10.72 -8.42
C SER A 240 -10.68 -9.70 -8.38
N CYS A 241 -11.95 -10.11 -8.21
CA CYS A 241 -13.04 -9.14 -8.04
C CYS A 241 -12.95 -8.38 -6.70
N VAL A 242 -12.32 -8.95 -5.68
CA VAL A 242 -12.20 -8.34 -4.35
C VAL A 242 -11.40 -7.03 -4.40
N PRO A 243 -10.16 -6.97 -4.92
CA PRO A 243 -9.42 -5.71 -5.00
C PRO A 243 -10.10 -4.68 -5.89
N ILE A 244 -10.78 -5.09 -6.97
CA ILE A 244 -11.57 -4.19 -7.82
C ILE A 244 -12.72 -3.55 -7.02
N THR A 245 -13.46 -4.38 -6.27
CA THR A 245 -14.58 -3.92 -5.43
C THR A 245 -14.09 -2.93 -4.38
N CYS A 246 -12.99 -3.28 -3.68
CA CYS A 246 -12.40 -2.41 -2.66
C CYS A 246 -11.97 -1.06 -3.26
N ALA A 247 -11.29 -1.09 -4.41
CA ALA A 247 -10.84 0.14 -5.08
C ALA A 247 -12.01 1.02 -5.54
N ALA A 248 -13.08 0.42 -6.08
CA ALA A 248 -14.26 1.15 -6.53
C ALA A 248 -15.12 1.66 -5.36
N PHE A 249 -15.07 1.01 -4.20
CA PHE A 249 -15.79 1.39 -2.99
C PHE A 249 -15.07 2.49 -2.19
N LEU A 250 -13.73 2.48 -2.14
CA LEU A 250 -12.96 3.39 -1.29
C LEU A 250 -13.29 4.89 -1.48
N PRO A 251 -13.51 5.41 -2.70
CA PRO A 251 -13.95 6.80 -2.91
C PRO A 251 -15.21 7.18 -2.11
N ARG A 252 -16.11 6.22 -1.84
CA ARG A 252 -17.34 6.46 -1.05
C ARG A 252 -17.04 6.87 0.39
N LEU A 253 -15.95 6.34 0.98
CA LEU A 253 -15.54 6.71 2.33
C LEU A 253 -15.15 8.19 2.41
N LEU A 254 -14.55 8.69 1.34
CA LEU A 254 -14.13 10.08 1.17
C LEU A 254 -15.24 10.98 0.62
N SER A 255 -16.48 10.47 0.46
CA SER A 255 -17.61 11.18 -0.15
C SER A 255 -17.37 11.61 -1.59
N LEU A 256 -16.46 10.93 -2.28
CA LEU A 256 -16.16 11.19 -3.69
C LEU A 256 -17.14 10.44 -4.60
N PRO A 257 -17.33 10.93 -5.85
CA PRO A 257 -18.12 10.22 -6.84
C PRO A 257 -17.63 8.78 -7.03
N SER A 258 -18.55 7.81 -7.02
CA SER A 258 -18.22 6.38 -7.10
C SER A 258 -19.19 5.63 -8.02
N PRO A 259 -18.73 4.57 -8.72
CA PRO A 259 -19.60 3.69 -9.50
C PRO A 259 -20.64 2.98 -8.63
N ALA A 260 -21.79 2.63 -9.20
CA ALA A 260 -22.66 1.60 -8.65
C ALA A 260 -22.04 0.20 -8.88
N LEU A 261 -22.04 -0.63 -7.85
CA LEU A 261 -21.40 -1.94 -7.85
C LEU A 261 -22.45 -3.04 -7.89
N ILE A 262 -22.41 -3.83 -8.96
CA ILE A 262 -23.28 -4.98 -9.16
C ILE A 262 -22.43 -6.23 -9.16
N TYR A 263 -22.73 -7.15 -8.25
CA TYR A 263 -22.08 -8.44 -8.18
C TYR A 263 -23.02 -9.56 -8.57
N VAL A 264 -22.53 -10.45 -9.42
CA VAL A 264 -23.25 -11.62 -9.91
C VAL A 264 -22.45 -12.86 -9.54
N GLU A 265 -23.00 -13.69 -8.66
CA GLU A 265 -22.38 -14.96 -8.29
C GLU A 265 -22.35 -15.93 -9.48
N SER A 266 -21.32 -16.79 -9.50
CA SER A 266 -21.11 -17.76 -10.57
C SER A 266 -22.20 -18.83 -10.62
N LEU A 267 -22.50 -19.29 -11.84
CA LEU A 267 -23.44 -20.39 -12.12
C LEU A 267 -23.08 -21.67 -11.37
N ALA A 268 -21.78 -21.93 -11.19
CA ALA A 268 -21.28 -23.11 -10.51
C ALA A 268 -21.65 -23.17 -9.01
N ARG A 269 -22.14 -22.06 -8.44
CA ARG A 269 -22.50 -21.97 -7.02
C ARG A 269 -24.01 -22.17 -6.82
N THR A 270 -24.40 -23.44 -6.68
CA THR A 270 -25.80 -23.85 -6.46
C THR A 270 -26.22 -23.88 -4.99
N ARG A 271 -25.30 -24.21 -4.07
CA ARG A 271 -25.63 -24.44 -2.64
C ARG A 271 -24.99 -23.47 -1.67
N ARG A 272 -23.86 -22.85 -2.03
CA ARG A 272 -23.11 -21.97 -1.13
C ARG A 272 -22.43 -20.85 -1.92
N LEU A 273 -22.45 -19.64 -1.35
CA LEU A 273 -21.70 -18.51 -1.88
C LEU A 273 -20.19 -18.78 -1.90
N SER A 274 -19.53 -18.27 -2.95
CA SER A 274 -18.08 -18.24 -3.04
C SER A 274 -17.47 -17.37 -1.93
N LEU A 275 -16.18 -17.58 -1.63
CA LEU A 275 -15.49 -16.75 -0.65
C LEU A 275 -15.44 -15.29 -1.11
N SER A 276 -15.16 -15.05 -2.39
CA SER A 276 -15.15 -13.70 -2.99
C SER A 276 -16.50 -13.02 -2.79
N ALA A 277 -17.61 -13.70 -3.10
CA ALA A 277 -18.95 -13.17 -2.91
C ALA A 277 -19.25 -12.82 -1.46
N LYS A 278 -18.85 -13.68 -0.51
CA LYS A 278 -19.02 -13.39 0.93
C LYS A 278 -18.27 -12.13 1.37
N LEU A 279 -17.07 -11.92 0.82
CA LEU A 279 -16.22 -10.76 1.13
C LEU A 279 -16.77 -9.47 0.51
N VAL A 280 -17.23 -9.50 -0.74
CA VAL A 280 -17.67 -8.29 -1.45
C VAL A 280 -19.10 -7.86 -1.11
N ARG A 281 -19.94 -8.79 -0.62
CA ARG A 281 -21.37 -8.53 -0.37
C ARG A 281 -21.72 -7.31 0.50
N PRO A 282 -20.92 -6.93 1.53
CA PRO A 282 -21.14 -5.69 2.29
C PRO A 282 -20.79 -4.40 1.54
N PHE A 283 -20.10 -4.49 0.39
CA PHE A 283 -19.56 -3.34 -0.33
C PHE A 283 -20.27 -3.08 -1.66
N VAL A 284 -21.13 -4.00 -2.11
CA VAL A 284 -21.84 -3.92 -3.39
C VAL A 284 -23.26 -3.41 -3.18
N ASP A 285 -23.80 -2.69 -4.15
CA ASP A 285 -25.16 -2.13 -4.06
C ASP A 285 -26.21 -3.19 -4.40
N ARG A 286 -25.94 -4.02 -5.41
CA ARG A 286 -26.81 -5.14 -5.80
C ARG A 286 -26.04 -6.44 -5.88
N PHE A 287 -26.68 -7.51 -5.42
CA PHE A 287 -26.08 -8.82 -5.33
C PHE A 287 -27.02 -9.87 -5.90
N PHE A 288 -26.61 -10.49 -6.99
CA PHE A 288 -27.39 -11.48 -7.70
C PHE A 288 -26.81 -12.89 -7.52
N VAL A 289 -27.71 -13.84 -7.32
CA VAL A 289 -27.45 -15.28 -7.43
C VAL A 289 -28.26 -15.85 -8.59
N GLN A 290 -27.84 -17.01 -9.06
CA GLN A 290 -28.44 -17.65 -10.24
C GLN A 290 -29.50 -18.70 -9.88
N TRP A 291 -29.44 -19.24 -8.66
CA TRP A 291 -30.29 -20.33 -8.19
C TRP A 291 -31.26 -19.84 -7.11
N ASP A 292 -32.56 -20.07 -7.31
CA ASP A 292 -33.59 -19.72 -6.33
C ASP A 292 -33.40 -20.46 -5.01
N SER A 293 -33.01 -21.74 -5.06
CA SER A 293 -32.70 -22.55 -3.89
C SER A 293 -31.63 -21.91 -3.00
N LEU A 294 -30.57 -21.35 -3.61
CA LEU A 294 -29.52 -20.63 -2.90
C LEU A 294 -30.03 -19.31 -2.31
N ARG A 295 -30.82 -18.54 -3.08
CA ARG A 295 -31.44 -17.30 -2.59
C ARG A 295 -32.27 -17.58 -1.34
N ASP A 296 -33.14 -18.58 -1.41
CA ASP A 296 -34.11 -18.88 -0.36
C ASP A 296 -33.43 -19.40 0.91
N GLU A 297 -32.38 -20.21 0.77
CA GLU A 297 -31.56 -20.64 1.90
C GLU A 297 -30.85 -19.45 2.59
N LEU A 298 -30.31 -18.51 1.81
CA LEU A 298 -29.66 -17.31 2.34
C LEU A 298 -30.65 -16.38 3.04
N VAL A 299 -31.82 -16.15 2.44
CA VAL A 299 -32.90 -15.35 3.04
C VAL A 299 -33.41 -15.98 4.32
N LYS A 300 -33.60 -17.31 4.36
CA LYS A 300 -33.99 -18.04 5.58
C LYS A 300 -32.96 -17.87 6.70
N LYS A 301 -31.66 -18.01 6.38
CA LYS A 301 -30.56 -17.81 7.32
C LYS A 301 -30.50 -16.37 7.86
N GLU A 302 -30.82 -15.38 7.05
CA GLU A 302 -30.85 -13.97 7.46
C GLU A 302 -32.02 -13.66 8.38
N LYS A 303 -33.20 -14.20 8.09
CA LYS A 303 -34.38 -14.10 8.95
C LYS A 303 -34.11 -14.75 10.32
N ALA A 304 -33.51 -15.94 10.35
CA ALA A 304 -33.18 -16.65 11.58
C ALA A 304 -32.20 -15.88 12.48
N LYS A 305 -31.36 -15.01 11.91
CA LYS A 305 -30.39 -14.19 12.65
C LYS A 305 -30.95 -12.85 13.15
N GLY A 306 -32.24 -12.56 12.96
CA GLY A 306 -32.85 -11.32 13.44
C GLY A 306 -32.30 -10.04 12.78
N LEU A 307 -31.66 -10.14 11.61
CA LEU A 307 -30.99 -9.02 10.91
C LEU A 307 -31.96 -8.01 10.25
N GLY A 308 -33.21 -7.91 10.74
CA GLY A 308 -34.28 -7.15 10.10
C GLY A 308 -34.14 -5.63 10.17
N ARG A 309 -33.42 -5.09 11.17
CA ARG A 309 -33.42 -3.63 11.47
C ARG A 309 -32.20 -2.87 10.95
N TRP A 310 -31.03 -3.52 10.83
CA TRP A 310 -29.80 -2.91 10.30
C TRP A 310 -29.18 -3.84 9.26
N ARG A 311 -29.36 -3.53 7.98
CA ARG A 311 -28.83 -4.33 6.88
C ARG A 311 -27.44 -3.82 6.51
N LEU A 312 -26.42 -4.61 6.80
CA LEU A 312 -25.02 -4.29 6.46
C LEU A 312 -24.55 -4.99 5.17
N LYS A 313 -25.46 -5.64 4.45
CA LYS A 313 -25.16 -6.50 3.31
C LYS A 313 -26.25 -6.39 2.23
N ALA A 314 -25.83 -6.51 0.98
CA ALA A 314 -26.71 -6.41 -0.18
C ALA A 314 -27.83 -7.47 -0.12
N ARG A 315 -29.02 -7.11 -0.63
CA ARG A 315 -30.13 -8.06 -0.74
C ARG A 315 -29.72 -9.12 -1.75
N VAL A 316 -30.00 -10.38 -1.42
CA VAL A 316 -29.83 -11.47 -2.39
C VAL A 316 -31.04 -11.42 -3.33
N GLU A 317 -30.77 -11.15 -4.59
CA GLU A 317 -31.75 -11.20 -5.67
C GLU A 317 -31.45 -12.40 -6.57
N CYS A 318 -32.49 -13.03 -7.11
CA CYS A 318 -32.35 -14.06 -8.13
C CYS A 318 -33.22 -13.64 -9.31
N GLN A 319 -32.63 -13.65 -10.49
CA GLN A 319 -33.28 -13.24 -11.73
C GLN A 319 -33.12 -14.30 -12.85
N GLY A 320 -32.44 -15.42 -12.58
CA GLY A 320 -32.30 -16.53 -13.52
C GLY A 320 -31.64 -16.19 -14.86
N TRP A 321 -30.91 -15.07 -14.99
CA TRP A 321 -30.42 -14.61 -16.30
C TRP A 321 -29.46 -15.57 -17.01
N LEU A 322 -28.84 -16.49 -16.27
CA LEU A 322 -27.88 -17.43 -16.81
C LEU A 322 -28.38 -18.89 -16.75
N VAL A 323 -29.59 -19.13 -16.23
CA VAL A 323 -30.18 -20.47 -16.04
C VAL A 323 -31.47 -20.57 -16.84
#